data_AF-A0A354I8N3-F1
#
_entry.id   AF-A0A354I8N3-F1
#
_cell.length_a   1.000
_cell.length_b   1.000
_cell.length_c   1.000
_cell.angle_alpha   90.00
_cell.angle_beta   90.00
_cell.angle_gamma   90.00
#
_symmetry.space_group_name_H-M   'P 1'
#
loop_
_entity.id
_entity.type
_entity.pdbx_description
1 polymer ?
#
loop_
_entity_poly.entity_id
_entity_poly.type
_entity_poly.pdbx_seq_one_letter_code
_entity_poly.pdbx_strand_id
1 'polypeptide(L)'
;MKKQIFSGKRLIIFLTLCLASIFWLFFLTQLLTVQFTTPAQKAIPAFLNTDNLCPADLKSLSKKAEFLNETTARISRSYVSGEPDNNWSEKQLLTLLQQYDRQIRLISYHKDKNYTDYYFYSPKITQNNPALTKNFNLQTAVTHNYIYFGIPLIQYDF
;
A
#
# COMPACT_ATOMS: atom_id res chain seq x y z
N MET A 1 -29.92 -52.59 -41.18
CA MET A 1 -28.78 -51.89 -40.56
C MET A 1 -29.24 -50.58 -39.90
N LYS A 2 -29.70 -50.59 -38.64
CA LYS A 2 -30.16 -49.37 -37.93
C LYS A 2 -29.82 -49.38 -36.42
N LYS A 3 -28.83 -50.16 -35.99
CA LYS A 3 -28.48 -50.28 -34.55
C LYS A 3 -27.28 -49.43 -34.10
N GLN A 4 -26.47 -48.87 -35.01
CA GLN A 4 -25.27 -48.09 -34.64
C GLN A 4 -25.52 -46.60 -34.33
N ILE A 5 -26.66 -46.03 -34.75
CA ILE A 5 -26.89 -44.58 -34.64
C ILE A 5 -27.28 -44.17 -33.21
N PHE A 6 -27.82 -45.09 -32.40
CA PHE A 6 -28.30 -44.79 -31.05
C PHE A 6 -27.21 -44.82 -29.97
N SER A 7 -26.13 -45.60 -30.14
CA SER A 7 -25.02 -45.63 -29.17
C SER A 7 -24.10 -44.41 -29.30
N GLY A 8 -23.88 -43.92 -30.52
CA GLY A 8 -23.04 -42.74 -30.78
C GLY A 8 -23.57 -41.45 -30.14
N LYS A 9 -24.89 -41.22 -30.16
CA LYS A 9 -25.50 -40.02 -29.56
C LYS A 9 -25.33 -39.95 -28.04
N ARG A 10 -25.43 -41.09 -27.34
CA ARG A 10 -25.21 -41.15 -25.88
C ARG A 10 -23.74 -40.89 -25.53
N LEU A 11 -22.82 -41.40 -26.35
CA LEU A 11 -21.39 -41.19 -26.17
C LEU A 11 -21.00 -39.71 -26.40
N ILE A 12 -21.60 -39.06 -27.39
CA ILE A 12 -21.41 -37.62 -27.64
C ILE A 12 -21.92 -36.78 -26.46
N ILE A 13 -23.10 -37.10 -25.92
CA ILE A 13 -23.66 -36.39 -24.75
C ILE A 13 -22.76 -36.56 -23.52
N PHE A 14 -22.19 -37.75 -23.32
CA PHE A 14 -21.29 -38.01 -22.21
C PHE A 14 -19.97 -37.23 -22.35
N LEU A 15 -19.43 -37.16 -23.57
CA LEU A 15 -18.24 -36.39 -23.88
C LEU A 15 -18.46 -34.88 -23.70
N THR A 16 -19.60 -34.34 -24.10
CA THR A 16 -19.90 -32.91 -23.91
C THR A 16 -20.07 -32.54 -22.44
N LEU A 17 -20.66 -33.43 -21.64
CA LEU A 17 -20.76 -33.27 -20.17
C LEU A 17 -19.38 -33.27 -19.50
N CYS A 18 -18.49 -34.19 -19.88
CA CYS A 18 -17.12 -34.20 -19.39
C CYS A 18 -16.37 -32.91 -19.77
N LEU A 19 -16.51 -32.45 -21.02
CA LEU A 19 -15.86 -31.23 -21.48
C LEU A 19 -16.35 -30.00 -20.70
N ALA A 20 -17.65 -29.90 -20.48
CA ALA A 20 -18.25 -28.81 -19.71
C ALA A 20 -17.76 -28.81 -18.26
N SER A 21 -17.64 -29.98 -17.62
CA SER A 21 -17.09 -30.11 -16.27
C SER A 21 -15.63 -29.65 -16.18
N ILE A 22 -14.82 -29.98 -17.19
CA ILE A 22 -13.42 -29.55 -17.24
C ILE A 22 -13.34 -28.02 -17.40
N PHE A 23 -14.18 -27.43 -18.27
CA PHE A 23 -14.25 -25.98 -18.43
C PHE A 23 -14.64 -25.26 -17.13
N TRP A 24 -15.59 -25.81 -16.37
CA TRP A 24 -15.95 -25.27 -15.06
C TRP A 24 -14.81 -25.30 -14.05
N LEU A 25 -14.01 -26.38 -14.04
CA LEU A 25 -12.83 -26.48 -13.18
C LEU A 25 -11.76 -25.43 -13.54
N PHE A 26 -11.50 -25.21 -14.84
CA PHE A 26 -10.57 -24.16 -15.28
C PHE A 26 -11.06 -22.75 -14.93
N PHE A 27 -12.36 -22.48 -15.07
CA PHE A 27 -12.94 -21.20 -14.68
C PHE A 27 -12.82 -20.95 -13.16
N LEU A 28 -13.06 -21.98 -12.34
CA LEU A 28 -12.93 -21.90 -10.89
C LEU A 28 -11.47 -21.65 -10.46
N THR A 29 -10.50 -22.35 -11.05
CA THR A 29 -9.07 -22.14 -10.73
C THR A 29 -8.59 -20.76 -11.15
N GLN A 30 -9.08 -20.23 -12.27
CA GLN A 30 -8.80 -18.85 -12.69
C GLN A 30 -9.41 -17.82 -11.72
N LEU A 31 -10.64 -18.03 -11.24
CA LEU A 31 -11.28 -17.15 -10.27
C LEU A 31 -10.50 -17.13 -8.94
N LEU A 32 -10.10 -18.31 -8.45
CA LEU A 32 -9.32 -18.45 -7.23
C LEU A 32 -7.94 -17.80 -7.39
N THR A 33 -7.24 -18.06 -8.49
CA THR A 33 -5.93 -17.42 -8.74
C THR A 33 -6.04 -15.91 -8.83
N VAL A 34 -7.09 -15.34 -9.44
CA VAL A 34 -7.29 -13.88 -9.44
C VAL A 34 -7.48 -13.35 -8.02
N GLN A 35 -8.28 -14.00 -7.17
CA GLN A 35 -8.50 -13.59 -5.78
C GLN A 35 -7.24 -13.71 -4.90
N PHE A 36 -6.36 -14.68 -5.18
CA PHE A 36 -5.12 -14.88 -4.42
C PHE A 36 -3.89 -14.15 -4.99
N THR A 37 -3.91 -13.78 -6.27
CA THR A 37 -2.80 -13.06 -6.93
C THR A 37 -3.07 -11.58 -7.11
N THR A 38 -4.32 -11.11 -7.01
CA THR A 38 -4.53 -9.69 -6.72
C THR A 38 -4.00 -9.46 -5.31
N PRO A 39 -3.00 -8.57 -5.11
CA PRO A 39 -2.61 -8.18 -3.78
C PRO A 39 -3.88 -7.61 -3.15
N ALA A 40 -4.44 -8.34 -2.18
CA ALA A 40 -5.53 -7.86 -1.37
C ALA A 40 -5.12 -6.47 -0.92
N GLN A 41 -5.77 -5.45 -1.50
CA GLN A 41 -5.59 -4.06 -1.14
C GLN A 41 -6.13 -3.99 0.28
N LYS A 42 -5.25 -4.29 1.24
CA LYS A 42 -5.57 -4.46 2.65
C LYS A 42 -5.94 -3.07 3.11
N ALA A 43 -7.22 -2.74 3.00
CA ALA A 43 -7.77 -1.47 3.43
C ALA A 43 -7.33 -1.29 4.88
N ILE A 44 -6.41 -0.36 5.07
CA ILE A 44 -5.90 -0.02 6.39
C ILE A 44 -7.10 0.59 7.12
N PRO A 45 -7.46 0.09 8.32
CA PRO A 45 -8.56 0.67 9.07
C PRO A 45 -8.28 2.17 9.30
N ALA A 46 -9.23 2.99 8.85
CA ALA A 46 -9.12 4.44 8.72
C ALA A 46 -9.12 5.19 10.06
N PHE A 47 -9.43 4.54 11.18
CA PHE A 47 -9.53 5.21 12.47
C PHE A 47 -8.77 4.39 13.53
N LEU A 48 -7.52 4.78 13.77
CA LEU A 48 -6.84 4.49 15.02
C LEU A 48 -7.06 5.67 15.95
N ASN A 49 -7.26 5.38 17.23
CA ASN A 49 -7.35 6.39 18.27
C ASN A 49 -6.00 7.13 18.36
N THR A 50 -5.95 8.37 17.86
CA THR A 50 -4.71 9.15 17.72
C THR A 50 -4.32 9.95 18.95
N ASP A 51 -5.14 9.89 20.01
CA ASP A 51 -5.06 10.74 21.21
C ASP A 51 -3.72 10.68 21.98
N ASN A 52 -2.88 9.67 21.71
CA ASN A 52 -1.59 9.46 22.40
C ASN A 52 -0.36 9.58 21.49
N LEU A 53 -0.50 10.13 20.28
CA LEU A 53 0.63 10.29 19.36
C LEU A 53 1.49 11.49 19.75
N CYS A 54 2.78 11.25 20.02
CA CYS A 54 3.68 12.30 20.47
C CYS A 54 4.08 13.26 19.32
N PRO A 55 3.68 14.56 19.37
CA PRO A 55 4.03 15.53 18.32
C PRO A 55 5.54 15.81 18.22
N ALA A 56 6.32 15.40 19.22
CA ALA A 56 7.76 15.58 19.27
C ALA A 56 8.50 14.76 18.20
N ASP A 57 7.99 13.58 17.84
CA ASP A 57 8.61 12.71 16.83
C ASP A 57 8.60 13.40 15.45
N LEU A 58 7.47 14.01 15.06
CA LEU A 58 7.35 14.79 13.83
C LEU A 58 8.20 16.08 13.85
N LYS A 59 8.32 16.78 14.99
CA LYS A 59 9.21 17.95 15.13
C LYS A 59 10.67 17.62 14.91
N SER A 60 11.08 16.42 15.31
CA SER A 60 12.45 15.95 15.12
C SER A 60 12.74 15.46 13.70
N LEU A 61 11.71 15.07 12.93
CA LEU A 61 11.83 14.66 11.53
C LEU A 61 12.23 15.83 10.60
N SER A 62 11.77 17.06 10.87
CA SER A 62 12.25 18.25 10.17
C SER A 62 11.96 19.55 10.91
N LYS A 63 13.01 20.37 11.12
CA LYS A 63 12.89 21.74 11.66
C LYS A 63 12.11 22.70 10.75
N LYS A 64 11.99 22.37 9.47
CA LYS A 64 11.29 23.16 8.45
C LYS A 64 9.89 22.61 8.15
N ALA A 65 9.43 21.63 8.93
CA ALA A 65 8.09 21.10 8.78
C ALA A 65 7.04 22.07 9.30
N GLU A 66 6.02 22.29 8.48
CA GLU A 66 4.78 22.94 8.87
C GLU A 66 3.84 21.85 9.43
N PHE A 67 3.38 22.03 10.65
CA PHE A 67 2.45 21.11 11.31
C PHE A 67 1.03 21.45 10.88
N LEU A 68 0.36 20.51 10.23
CA LEU A 68 -1.04 20.67 9.85
C LEU A 68 -1.96 20.27 11.01
N ASN A 69 -1.56 19.22 11.74
CA ASN A 69 -2.22 18.76 12.96
C ASN A 69 -1.19 18.02 13.85
N GLU A 70 -1.66 17.35 14.90
CA GLU A 70 -0.80 16.64 15.87
C GLU A 70 -0.08 15.42 15.28
N THR A 71 -0.65 14.83 14.22
CA THR A 71 -0.18 13.57 13.62
C THR A 71 0.42 13.74 12.24
N THR A 72 0.26 14.93 11.63
CA THR A 72 0.56 15.22 10.24
C THR A 72 1.36 16.52 10.11
N ALA A 73 2.50 16.43 9.43
CA ALA A 73 3.31 17.59 9.08
C ALA A 73 3.67 17.55 7.59
N ARG A 74 3.94 18.71 7.00
CA ARG A 74 4.40 18.81 5.61
C ARG A 74 5.68 19.61 5.50
N ILE A 75 6.49 19.30 4.50
CA ILE A 75 7.63 20.11 4.08
C ILE A 75 7.47 20.46 2.60
N SER A 76 7.85 21.69 2.24
CA SER A 76 8.00 22.02 0.82
C SER A 76 9.12 21.19 0.21
N ARG A 77 8.86 20.63 -0.97
CA ARG A 77 9.82 19.82 -1.71
C ARG A 77 11.09 20.60 -2.09
N SER A 78 10.95 21.92 -2.25
CA SER A 78 12.07 22.85 -2.49
C SER A 78 13.12 22.88 -1.37
N TYR A 79 12.78 22.42 -0.15
CA TYR A 79 13.73 22.40 0.95
C TYR A 79 14.62 21.17 1.01
N VAL A 80 14.29 20.12 0.26
CA VAL A 80 15.02 18.86 0.34
C VAL A 80 15.67 18.47 -0.98
N SER A 81 15.09 18.88 -2.11
CA SER A 81 15.75 18.77 -3.41
C SER A 81 16.21 20.15 -3.87
N GLY A 82 17.53 20.32 -4.03
CA GLY A 82 18.10 21.51 -4.65
C GLY A 82 17.72 21.66 -6.14
N GLU A 83 17.07 20.65 -6.73
CA GLU A 83 16.58 20.67 -8.10
C GLU A 83 15.08 20.35 -8.19
N PRO A 84 14.35 21.01 -9.10
CA PRO A 84 12.90 20.87 -9.28
C PRO A 84 12.55 19.59 -10.08
N ASP A 85 13.36 18.54 -9.97
CA ASP A 85 13.20 17.39 -10.84
C ASP A 85 12.02 16.53 -10.38
N ASN A 86 11.11 16.25 -11.31
CA ASN A 86 9.73 15.81 -11.04
C ASN A 86 9.63 14.41 -10.40
N ASN A 87 10.71 13.62 -10.39
CA ASN A 87 10.74 12.28 -9.80
C ASN A 87 11.57 12.25 -8.52
N TRP A 88 10.91 12.43 -7.39
CA TRP A 88 11.49 12.02 -6.11
C TRP A 88 11.67 10.51 -6.10
N SER A 89 12.91 10.07 -5.92
CA SER A 89 13.21 8.65 -5.80
C SER A 89 12.91 8.16 -4.38
N GLU A 90 12.37 6.94 -4.27
CA GLU A 90 12.21 6.22 -3.00
C GLU A 90 13.48 6.28 -2.14
N LYS A 91 14.65 6.20 -2.79
CA LYS A 91 15.97 6.29 -2.15
C LYS A 91 16.22 7.64 -1.48
N GLN A 92 15.86 8.76 -2.12
CA GLN A 92 16.00 10.10 -1.52
C GLN A 92 15.13 10.24 -0.27
N LEU A 93 13.88 9.78 -0.36
CA LEU A 93 12.96 9.81 0.78
C LEU A 93 13.45 8.93 1.93
N LEU A 94 13.90 7.71 1.62
CA LEU A 94 14.48 6.81 2.62
C LEU A 94 15.72 7.43 3.27
N THR A 95 16.59 8.07 2.48
CA THR A 95 17.82 8.72 2.98
C THR A 95 17.49 9.87 3.94
N LEU A 96 16.48 10.69 3.61
CA LEU A 96 15.98 11.75 4.48
C LEU A 96 15.50 11.16 5.82
N LEU A 97 14.66 10.12 5.76
CA LEU A 97 14.10 9.50 6.96
C LEU A 97 15.16 8.75 7.80
N GLN A 98 16.19 8.21 7.16
CA GLN A 98 17.33 7.58 7.83
C GLN A 98 18.16 8.55 8.68
N GLN A 99 18.07 9.86 8.44
CA GLN A 99 18.65 10.87 9.33
C GLN A 99 17.94 10.90 10.69
N TYR A 100 16.64 10.61 10.71
CA TYR A 100 15.84 10.54 11.94
C TYR A 100 15.97 9.17 12.63
N ASP A 101 15.85 8.08 11.86
CA ASP A 101 15.98 6.71 12.34
C ASP A 101 16.71 5.84 11.30
N ARG A 102 17.94 5.44 11.62
CA ARG A 102 18.78 4.60 10.73
C ARG A 102 18.18 3.22 10.45
N GLN A 103 17.28 2.73 11.31
CA GLN A 103 16.65 1.42 11.14
C GLN A 103 15.31 1.49 10.41
N ILE A 104 14.93 2.67 9.89
CA ILE A 104 13.70 2.81 9.14
C ILE A 104 13.75 1.98 7.86
N ARG A 105 12.63 1.31 7.55
CA ARG A 105 12.47 0.47 6.37
C ARG A 105 11.17 0.77 5.65
N LEU A 106 11.20 0.75 4.33
CA LEU A 106 9.99 0.80 3.52
C LEU A 106 9.26 -0.54 3.61
N ILE A 107 7.95 -0.50 3.84
CA ILE A 107 7.07 -1.67 3.88
C ILE A 107 6.33 -1.82 2.56
N SER A 108 5.76 -0.74 2.06
CA SER A 108 5.04 -0.71 0.78
C SER A 108 4.94 0.72 0.25
N TYR A 109 4.60 0.85 -1.03
CA TYR A 109 4.28 2.14 -1.64
C TYR A 109 3.04 1.99 -2.53
N HIS A 110 2.33 3.10 -2.73
CA HIS A 110 1.19 3.20 -3.62
C HIS A 110 1.33 4.46 -4.46
N LYS A 111 1.31 4.31 -5.78
CA LYS A 111 1.45 5.42 -6.72
C LYS A 111 0.08 5.73 -7.33
N ASP A 112 -0.36 6.96 -7.18
CA ASP A 112 -1.52 7.51 -7.87
C ASP A 112 -1.05 8.57 -8.90
N LYS A 113 -1.99 9.18 -9.62
CA LYS A 113 -1.73 10.17 -10.67
C LYS A 113 -1.02 11.42 -10.15
N ASN A 114 -1.42 11.90 -8.98
CA ASN A 114 -0.99 13.20 -8.44
C ASN A 114 -0.06 13.09 -7.23
N TYR A 115 0.08 11.89 -6.66
CA TYR A 115 0.88 11.66 -5.47
C TYR A 115 1.40 10.23 -5.40
N THR A 116 2.40 10.01 -4.55
CA THR A 116 2.89 8.68 -4.20
C THR A 116 2.95 8.55 -2.69
N ASP A 117 2.21 7.59 -2.16
CA ASP A 117 2.26 7.18 -0.76
C ASP A 117 3.37 6.16 -0.53
N TYR A 118 4.08 6.33 0.57
CA TYR A 118 5.09 5.42 1.08
C TYR A 118 4.76 5.08 2.52
N TYR A 119 4.81 3.79 2.86
CA TYR A 119 4.50 3.28 4.19
C TYR A 119 5.78 2.71 4.79
N PHE A 120 6.25 3.31 5.88
CA PHE A 120 7.49 2.94 6.54
C PHE A 120 7.25 2.36 7.93
N TYR A 121 8.20 1.55 8.36
CA TYR A 121 8.32 1.12 9.75
C TYR A 121 9.60 1.67 10.35
N SER A 122 9.47 2.45 11.42
CA SER A 122 10.56 3.02 12.23
C SER A 122 10.52 2.44 13.64
N PRO A 123 11.52 1.65 14.06
CA PRO A 123 11.62 1.18 15.45
C PRO A 123 11.57 2.31 16.48
N LYS A 124 12.16 3.47 16.16
CA LYS A 124 12.19 4.65 17.05
C LYS A 124 10.80 5.21 17.33
N ILE A 125 9.92 5.28 16.33
CA ILE A 125 8.52 5.71 16.50
C ILE A 125 7.74 4.73 17.39
N THR A 126 7.94 3.42 17.19
CA THR A 126 7.28 2.39 18.01
C THR A 126 7.73 2.44 19.46
N GLN A 127 9.02 2.70 19.73
CA GLN A 127 9.53 2.85 21.10
C GLN A 127 8.84 4.00 21.85
N ASN A 128 8.60 5.11 21.15
CA ASN A 128 7.92 6.27 21.73
C ASN A 128 6.39 6.11 21.78
N ASN A 129 5.83 5.23 20.95
CA ASN A 129 4.40 5.01 20.82
C ASN A 129 4.07 3.50 20.75
N PRO A 130 4.20 2.75 21.86
CA PRO A 130 4.05 1.29 21.86
C PRO A 130 2.63 0.80 21.51
N ALA A 131 1.63 1.69 21.53
CA ALA A 131 0.27 1.41 21.09
C ALA A 131 0.14 1.24 19.56
N LEU A 132 1.15 1.65 18.77
CA LEU A 132 1.17 1.43 17.32
C LEU A 132 1.58 -0.01 16.98
N THR A 133 0.61 -0.91 16.97
CA THR A 133 0.77 -2.33 16.56
C THR A 133 0.51 -2.55 15.07
N LYS A 134 0.72 -1.54 14.22
CA LYS A 134 0.56 -1.65 12.77
C LYS A 134 1.82 -2.19 12.09
N ASN A 135 1.64 -2.82 10.92
CA ASN A 135 2.74 -3.27 10.05
C ASN A 135 3.64 -2.12 9.58
N PHE A 136 3.14 -0.88 9.63
CA PHE A 136 3.86 0.37 9.38
C PHE A 136 3.43 1.38 10.46
N ASN A 137 4.28 2.37 10.73
CA ASN A 137 4.01 3.38 11.76
C ASN A 137 4.36 4.80 11.30
N LEU A 138 4.72 4.97 10.03
CA LEU A 138 4.93 6.25 9.39
C LEU A 138 4.40 6.16 7.95
N GLN A 139 3.53 7.08 7.57
CA GLN A 139 3.11 7.30 6.20
C GLN A 139 3.77 8.56 5.67
N THR A 140 4.25 8.52 4.43
CA THR A 140 4.75 9.69 3.72
C THR A 140 4.07 9.81 2.37
N ALA A 141 3.40 10.93 2.09
CA ALA A 141 2.84 11.21 0.78
C ALA A 141 3.70 12.26 0.07
N VAL A 142 4.16 11.95 -1.13
CA VAL A 142 4.91 12.88 -1.98
C VAL A 142 3.99 13.39 -3.08
N THR A 143 3.77 14.70 -3.11
CA THR A 143 3.01 15.41 -4.15
C THR A 143 3.95 16.22 -5.03
N HIS A 144 3.40 16.97 -5.98
CA HIS A 144 4.19 17.88 -6.80
C HIS A 144 4.95 18.92 -5.96
N ASN A 145 4.30 19.50 -4.94
CA ASN A 145 4.85 20.64 -4.18
C ASN A 145 5.36 20.27 -2.78
N TYR A 146 4.74 19.27 -2.16
CA TYR A 146 4.93 18.97 -0.74
C TYR A 146 5.20 17.50 -0.50
N ILE A 147 5.92 17.25 0.59
CA ILE A 147 6.08 15.94 1.20
C ILE A 147 5.38 16.00 2.55
N TYR A 148 4.40 15.13 2.73
CA TYR A 148 3.61 15.00 3.94
C TYR A 148 4.12 13.81 4.73
N PHE A 149 4.18 13.94 6.05
CA PHE A 149 4.52 12.88 6.99
C PHE A 149 3.38 12.71 7.97
N GLY A 150 2.94 11.47 8.18
CA GLY A 150 1.89 11.11 9.09
C GLY A 150 2.33 9.99 10.03
N ILE A 151 2.14 10.15 11.33
CA ILE A 151 2.38 9.09 12.32
C ILE A 151 1.04 8.70 12.94
N PRO A 152 0.53 7.45 12.76
CA PRO A 152 0.92 6.51 11.70
C PRO A 152 0.48 6.93 10.31
N LEU A 153 -0.54 7.78 10.21
CA LEU A 153 -1.30 8.05 9.01
C LEU A 153 -1.40 9.55 8.79
N ILE A 154 -1.47 9.95 7.53
CA ILE A 154 -1.76 11.32 7.13
C ILE A 154 -3.27 11.52 7.26
N GLN A 155 -3.68 12.49 8.07
CA GLN A 155 -5.09 12.83 8.26
C GLN A 155 -5.44 14.06 7.41
N TYR A 156 -5.47 13.94 6.09
CA TYR A 156 -5.96 14.98 5.18
C TYR A 156 -6.46 14.38 3.85
N ASP A 157 -7.47 15.01 3.27
CA ASP A 157 -7.96 14.73 1.92
C ASP A 157 -7.14 15.55 0.88
N PHE A 158 -6.65 14.88 -0.17
CA PHE A 158 -5.87 15.49 -1.27
C PHE A 158 -6.75 15.99 -2.40
#